data_AF-A0A3M1R816-F1
#
_entry.id   AF-A0A3M1R816-F1
#
_cell.length_a   1.000
_cell.length_b   1.000
_cell.length_c   1.000
_cell.angle_alpha   90.00
_cell.angle_beta   90.00
_cell.angle_gamma   90.00
#
_symmetry.space_group_name_H-M   'P 1'
#
loop_
_entity.id
_entity.type
_entity.pdbx_description
1 polymer ?
#
loop_
_entity_poly.entity_id
_entity_poly.type
_entity_poly.pdbx_seq_one_letter_code
_entity_poly.pdbx_strand_id
1 'polypeptide(L)'
;PPPDNTRILVMDNGDGTATVKGEAGAVLPSSRVNLTNARTGAVVSLTANPDGSFQALVDAVAGDVIIIDNDGPARIALPVS
;
A
#
# COMPACT_ATOMS: atom_id res chain seq x y z
N PRO A 1 4.20 -14.56 2.15
CA PRO A 1 3.00 -14.55 1.27
C PRO A 1 2.93 -13.18 0.58
N PRO A 2 2.31 -13.07 -0.61
CA PRO A 2 1.99 -11.76 -1.16
C PRO A 2 1.00 -11.01 -0.25
N PRO A 3 0.97 -9.66 -0.28
CA PRO A 3 -0.14 -8.90 0.26
C PRO A 3 -1.51 -9.37 -0.29
N ASP A 4 -2.54 -9.37 0.54
CA ASP A 4 -3.91 -9.73 0.17
C ASP A 4 -4.64 -8.50 -0.39
N ASN A 5 -4.78 -8.45 -1.72
CA ASN A 5 -5.40 -7.33 -2.41
C ASN A 5 -6.89 -7.14 -2.09
N THR A 6 -7.58 -8.16 -1.59
CA THR A 6 -8.99 -8.07 -1.21
C THR A 6 -9.21 -7.33 0.11
N ARG A 7 -8.13 -7.09 0.86
CA ARG A 7 -8.10 -6.41 2.15
C ARG A 7 -7.42 -5.04 2.09
N ILE A 8 -7.10 -4.56 0.90
CA ILE A 8 -6.38 -3.31 0.69
C ILE A 8 -7.22 -2.37 -0.16
N LEU A 9 -7.32 -1.13 0.29
CA LEU A 9 -7.95 -0.02 -0.42
C LEU A 9 -6.91 1.04 -0.74
N VAL A 10 -7.00 1.61 -1.95
CA VAL A 10 -6.17 2.72 -2.41
C VAL A 10 -7.09 3.81 -2.96
N MET A 11 -7.21 4.92 -2.23
CA MET A 11 -8.20 5.97 -2.50
C MET A 11 -7.52 7.31 -2.74
N ASP A 12 -7.88 8.01 -3.82
CA ASP A 12 -7.43 9.39 -4.05
C ASP A 12 -8.06 10.33 -3.00
N ASN A 13 -7.26 11.20 -2.39
CA ASN A 13 -7.75 12.20 -1.44
C ASN A 13 -8.11 13.52 -2.13
N GLY A 14 -7.77 13.70 -3.41
CA GLY A 14 -8.05 14.91 -4.19
C GLY A 14 -7.10 16.08 -3.90
N ASP A 15 -6.05 15.87 -3.12
CA ASP A 15 -5.06 16.87 -2.71
C ASP A 15 -3.63 16.56 -3.19
N GLY A 16 -3.49 15.61 -4.12
CA GLY A 16 -2.20 15.11 -4.60
C GLY A 16 -1.64 13.93 -3.80
N THR A 17 -2.39 13.45 -2.80
CA THR A 17 -2.08 12.23 -2.06
C THR A 17 -3.16 11.17 -2.22
N ALA A 18 -2.77 9.91 -2.06
CA ALA A 18 -3.68 8.78 -1.93
C ALA A 18 -3.52 8.12 -0.56
N THR A 19 -4.65 7.70 0.02
CA THR A 19 -4.68 6.85 1.21
C THR A 19 -4.56 5.39 0.81
N VAL A 20 -3.56 4.70 1.32
CA VAL A 20 -3.45 3.23 1.24
C VAL A 20 -3.78 2.65 2.60
N LYS A 21 -4.81 1.81 2.67
CA LYS A 21 -5.26 1.17 3.91
C LYS A 21 -5.33 -0.34 3.72
N GLY A 22 -4.62 -1.08 4.56
CA GLY A 22 -4.75 -2.53 4.70
C GLY A 22 -5.49 -2.89 6.00
N GLU A 23 -6.54 -3.70 5.88
CA GLU A 23 -7.22 -4.30 7.04
C GLU A 23 -6.37 -5.40 7.69
N ALA A 24 -6.78 -5.92 8.85
CA ALA A 24 -6.09 -7.03 9.51
C ALA A 24 -5.88 -8.22 8.54
N GLY A 25 -4.66 -8.76 8.52
CA GLY A 25 -4.24 -9.81 7.60
C GLY A 25 -3.96 -9.38 6.16
N ALA A 26 -3.98 -8.07 5.85
CA ALA A 26 -3.60 -7.56 4.53
C ALA A 26 -2.14 -7.88 4.18
N VAL A 27 -1.24 -7.83 5.16
CA VAL A 27 0.17 -8.22 5.04
C VAL A 27 0.60 -9.08 6.22
N LEU A 28 1.85 -9.53 6.21
CA LEU A 28 2.44 -10.23 7.36
C LEU A 28 2.47 -9.32 8.61
N PRO A 29 2.09 -9.83 9.79
CA PRO A 29 2.25 -9.15 11.06
C PRO A 29 3.63 -8.54 11.26
N SER A 30 3.68 -7.28 11.70
CA SER A 30 4.93 -6.57 12.03
C SER A 30 5.96 -6.52 10.89
N SER A 31 5.57 -6.83 9.64
CA SER A 31 6.45 -6.73 8.47
C SER A 31 6.61 -5.27 8.05
N ARG A 32 7.75 -4.93 7.44
CA ARG A 32 7.89 -3.65 6.76
C ARG A 32 7.11 -3.72 5.45
N VAL A 33 6.29 -2.71 5.21
CA VAL A 33 5.51 -2.49 4.01
C VAL A 33 6.13 -1.34 3.24
N ASN A 34 6.39 -1.53 1.95
CA ASN A 34 6.79 -0.46 1.06
C ASN A 34 5.68 -0.21 0.02
N LEU A 35 5.33 1.05 -0.14
CA LEU A 35 4.31 1.55 -1.06
C LEU A 35 5.03 2.41 -2.08
N THR A 36 4.98 2.02 -3.34
CA THR A 36 5.66 2.73 -4.43
C THR A 36 4.65 3.19 -5.47
N ASN A 37 4.56 4.49 -5.73
CA ASN A 37 3.84 4.98 -6.89
C ASN A 37 4.64 4.64 -8.17
N ALA A 38 4.06 3.79 -9.02
CA ALA A 38 4.73 3.30 -10.22
C ALA A 38 4.99 4.38 -11.28
N ARG A 39 4.24 5.49 -11.25
CA ARG A 39 4.42 6.61 -12.19
C ARG A 39 5.52 7.57 -11.74
N THR A 40 5.54 7.94 -10.46
CA THR A 40 6.44 8.99 -9.95
C THR A 40 7.69 8.43 -9.28
N GLY A 41 7.67 7.17 -8.85
CA GLY A 41 8.72 6.58 -8.03
C GLY A 41 8.69 7.05 -6.57
N ALA A 42 7.64 7.76 -6.13
CA ALA A 42 7.47 8.10 -4.72
C ALA A 42 7.34 6.82 -3.87
N VAL A 43 8.10 6.75 -2.77
CA VAL A 43 8.15 5.59 -1.88
C VAL A 43 7.78 6.00 -0.47
N VAL A 44 6.89 5.22 0.15
CA VAL A 44 6.56 5.32 1.58
C VAL A 44 6.77 3.95 2.21
N SER A 45 7.48 3.94 3.34
CA SER A 45 7.75 2.72 4.09
C SER A 45 7.21 2.83 5.50
N LEU A 46 6.56 1.77 5.98
CA LEU A 46 6.03 1.68 7.33
C LEU A 46 6.12 0.26 7.85
N THR A 47 6.01 0.09 9.17
CA THR A 47 5.86 -1.23 9.78
C THR A 47 4.37 -1.50 9.98
N ALA A 48 3.89 -2.65 9.50
CA ALA A 48 2.52 -3.09 9.74
C ALA A 48 2.27 -3.35 11.23
N ASN A 49 1.02 -3.25 11.64
CA ASN A 49 0.60 -3.61 12.99
C ASN A 49 0.79 -5.12 13.26
N PRO A 50 0.74 -5.56 14.53
CA PRO A 50 0.84 -6.98 14.89
C PRO A 50 -0.27 -7.87 14.30
N ASP A 51 -1.36 -7.31 13.81
CA ASP A 51 -2.44 -8.02 13.11
C ASP A 51 -2.29 -7.98 11.57
N GLY A 52 -1.23 -7.35 11.05
CA GLY A 52 -1.01 -7.19 9.61
C GLY A 52 -1.80 -6.05 8.96
N SER A 53 -2.50 -5.21 9.74
CA SER A 53 -3.12 -3.98 9.23
C SER A 53 -2.09 -2.84 9.09
N PHE A 54 -2.39 -1.86 8.24
CA PHE A 54 -1.56 -0.66 8.07
C PHE A 54 -2.33 0.49 7.42
N GLN A 55 -1.83 1.71 7.56
CA GLN A 55 -2.35 2.88 6.84
C GLN A 55 -1.21 3.86 6.55
N ALA A 56 -1.19 4.41 5.34
CA ALA A 56 -0.22 5.43 4.94
C ALA A 56 -0.80 6.37 3.87
N LEU A 57 -0.19 7.54 3.76
CA LEU A 57 -0.40 8.48 2.66
C LEU A 57 0.76 8.35 1.67
N VAL A 58 0.47 8.38 0.38
CA VAL A 58 1.45 8.33 -0.70
C VAL A 58 1.18 9.46 -1.68
N ASP A 59 2.22 10.12 -2.19
CA ASP A 59 2.08 11.10 -3.26
C ASP A 59 1.61 10.41 -4.55
N ALA A 60 0.32 10.52 -4.83
CA ALA A 60 -0.36 9.84 -5.92
C ALA A 60 -1.73 10.49 -6.19
N VAL A 61 -2.24 10.31 -7.39
CA VAL A 61 -3.57 10.81 -7.83
C VAL A 61 -4.35 9.68 -8.52
N ALA A 62 -5.65 9.88 -8.70
CA ALA A 62 -6.50 8.91 -9.42
C ALA A 62 -5.89 8.45 -10.76
N GLY A 63 -5.92 7.14 -11.00
CA GLY A 63 -5.32 6.52 -12.17
C GLY A 63 -3.85 6.10 -12.01
N ASP A 64 -3.16 6.55 -10.95
CA ASP A 64 -1.85 6.01 -10.58
C ASP A 64 -1.96 4.56 -10.12
N VAL A 65 -0.84 3.86 -10.10
CA VAL A 65 -0.74 2.49 -9.59
C VAL A 65 0.23 2.48 -8.41
N ILE A 66 -0.22 1.95 -7.27
CA ILE A 66 0.61 1.71 -6.10
C ILE A 66 1.06 0.25 -6.10
N ILE A 67 2.37 0.05 -6.15
CA ILE A 67 3.02 -1.24 -5.91
C ILE A 67 3.20 -1.40 -4.40
N ILE A 68 2.76 -2.54 -3.88
CA ILE A 68 2.77 -2.86 -2.46
C ILE A 68 3.57 -4.14 -2.26
N ASP A 69 4.63 -4.04 -1.45
CA ASP A 69 5.42 -5.18 -0.98
C ASP A 69 5.52 -5.17 0.55
N ASN A 70 5.74 -6.34 1.14
CA ASN A 70 5.86 -6.52 2.59
C ASN A 70 7.10 -7.33 2.99
N ASP A 71 8.24 -7.01 2.35
CA ASP A 71 9.53 -7.74 2.44
C ASP A 71 9.46 -9.22 1.99
N GLY A 72 8.36 -9.63 1.35
CA GLY A 72 8.20 -10.93 0.72
C GLY A 72 8.70 -10.96 -0.73
N PRO A 73 8.85 -12.16 -1.33
CA PRO A 73 9.25 -12.29 -2.75
C PRO A 73 8.15 -11.84 -3.73
N ALA A 74 6.93 -11.59 -3.24
CA ALA A 74 5.77 -11.27 -4.05
C ALA A 74 5.19 -9.91 -3.66
N ARG A 75 4.74 -9.17 -4.67
CA ARG A 75 4.14 -7.83 -4.57
C ARG A 75 2.84 -7.78 -5.33
N ILE A 76 1.96 -6.87 -4.96
CA ILE A 76 0.74 -6.57 -5.71
C ILE A 76 0.79 -5.15 -6.27
N ALA A 77 -0.08 -4.86 -7.22
CA ALA A 77 -0.25 -3.53 -7.79
C ALA A 77 -1.74 -3.19 -7.79
N LEU A 78 -2.09 -2.04 -7.22
CA LEU A 78 -3.48 -1.59 -7.10
C LEU A 78 -3.62 -0.17 -7.68
N PRO A 79 -4.65 0.09 -8.49
CA PRO A 79 -4.93 1.43 -8.98
C PRO A 79 -5.43 2.32 -7.85
N VAL A 80 -5.08 3.59 -7.90
CA VAL A 80 -5.72 4.64 -7.09
C VAL A 80 -7.08 4.92 -7.69
N SER A 81 -8.14 4.68 -6.90
CA SER A 81 -9.54 4.93 -7.27
C SER A 81 -10.07 6.24 -6.72
#